data_AF-A0A060KSW5-F1
#
_entry.id   AF-A0A060KSW5-F1
#
_cell.length_a   1.000
_cell.length_b   1.000
_cell.length_c   1.000
_cell.angle_alpha   90.00
_cell.angle_beta   90.00
_cell.angle_gamma   90.00
#
_symmetry.space_group_name_H-M   'P 1'
#
loop_
_entity.id
_entity.type
_entity.pdbx_description
1 polymer ?
#
loop_
_entity_poly.entity_id
_entity_poly.type
_entity_poly.pdbx_seq_one_letter_code
_entity_poly.pdbx_strand_id
1 'polypeptide(L)'
;DPQGNYFIDRDGPLFRYVLNFLRTSELTLPLDFKEFDLLRKEADFYQIEPLIQCLNDPKPLYPMDTFEEVVELSSTRKLSKYSNPVAVIITQLTITTKVHSLLEGISNYFTKWNKHMMDTRDCQVSFTFGPCDYHQEVSLRVHLMEYITKQGFTIRNTRVHHMSERANENTVEHNWTFCRLARKTDD
;
A
#
# COMPACT_ATOMS: atom_id res chain seq x y z
N ASP A 1 -14.44 23.84 13.11
CA ASP A 1 -15.44 24.87 13.47
C ASP A 1 -16.49 24.21 14.39
N PRO A 2 -17.53 24.92 14.87
CA PRO A 2 -18.59 24.32 15.69
C PRO A 2 -19.38 23.19 15.02
N GLN A 3 -19.19 22.96 13.71
CA GLN A 3 -19.84 21.91 12.92
C GLN A 3 -18.92 20.71 12.67
N GLY A 4 -17.69 20.72 13.21
CA GLY A 4 -16.72 19.64 13.04
C GLY A 4 -15.86 19.73 11.77
N ASN A 5 -15.96 20.82 11.00
CA ASN A 5 -15.10 21.01 9.83
C ASN A 5 -13.71 21.45 10.26
N TYR A 6 -12.68 20.94 9.59
CA TYR A 6 -11.32 21.39 9.78
C TYR A 6 -11.11 22.73 9.07
N PHE A 7 -10.47 23.67 9.76
CA PHE A 7 -10.08 24.95 9.18
C PHE A 7 -8.58 24.91 8.87
N ILE A 8 -8.23 25.32 7.65
CA ILE A 8 -6.85 25.44 7.19
C ILE A 8 -6.64 26.89 6.78
N ASP A 9 -5.73 27.59 7.44
CA ASP A 9 -5.44 29.01 7.20
C ASP A 9 -4.52 29.19 5.99
N ARG A 10 -5.01 28.83 4.80
CA ARG A 10 -4.29 28.83 3.52
C ARG A 10 -5.18 29.27 2.37
N ASP A 11 -4.60 29.38 1.18
CA ASP A 11 -5.30 29.79 -0.03
C ASP A 11 -6.29 28.71 -0.50
N GLY A 12 -7.58 28.94 -0.22
CA GLY A 12 -8.67 28.04 -0.58
C GLY A 12 -8.80 27.78 -2.09
N PRO A 13 -8.76 28.82 -2.96
CA PRO A 13 -8.75 28.64 -4.41
C PRO A 13 -7.64 27.70 -4.92
N LEU A 14 -6.40 27.90 -4.49
CA LEU A 14 -5.26 27.07 -4.92
C LEU A 14 -5.33 25.65 -4.36
N PHE A 15 -5.91 25.48 -3.16
CA PHE A 15 -6.09 24.16 -2.55
C PHE A 15 -6.90 23.20 -3.43
N ARG A 16 -7.76 23.71 -4.34
CA ARG A 16 -8.46 22.86 -5.31
C ARG A 16 -7.50 22.03 -6.16
N TYR A 17 -6.39 22.61 -6.62
CA TYR A 17 -5.42 21.92 -7.47
C TYR A 17 -4.60 20.91 -6.67
N VAL A 18 -4.23 21.27 -5.43
CA VAL A 18 -3.58 20.35 -4.48
C VAL A 18 -4.47 19.13 -4.22
N LEU A 19 -5.75 19.36 -3.92
CA LEU A 19 -6.72 18.30 -3.66
C LEU A 19 -6.97 17.41 -4.89
N ASN A 20 -7.01 18.01 -6.08
CA ASN A 20 -7.15 17.24 -7.33
C ASN A 20 -5.93 16.35 -7.56
N PHE A 21 -4.71 16.88 -7.35
CA PHE A 21 -3.49 16.08 -7.43
C PHE A 21 -3.51 14.91 -6.44
N LEU A 22 -3.97 15.11 -5.20
CA LEU A 22 -4.09 14.01 -4.22
C LEU A 22 -5.12 12.94 -4.62
N ARG A 23 -6.10 13.28 -5.47
CA ARG A 23 -7.11 12.33 -5.95
C ARG A 23 -6.65 11.52 -7.16
N THR A 24 -5.98 12.17 -8.11
CA THR A 24 -5.63 11.57 -9.40
C THR A 24 -4.15 11.22 -9.53
N SER A 25 -3.30 11.75 -8.66
CA SER A 25 -1.83 11.76 -8.80
C SER A 25 -1.33 12.46 -10.08
N GLU A 26 -2.15 13.34 -10.67
CA GLU A 26 -1.84 14.09 -11.90
C GLU A 26 -2.01 15.60 -11.70
N LEU A 27 -1.09 16.40 -12.24
CA LEU A 27 -1.17 17.86 -12.20
C LEU A 27 -2.07 18.38 -13.33
N THR A 28 -3.36 18.55 -13.04
CA THR A 28 -4.32 19.14 -13.99
C THR A 28 -4.54 20.62 -13.71
N LEU A 29 -4.06 21.48 -14.60
CA LEU A 29 -4.20 22.94 -14.52
C LEU A 29 -4.95 23.50 -15.74
N PRO A 30 -5.66 24.64 -15.60
CA PRO A 30 -6.19 25.39 -16.75
C PRO A 30 -5.07 25.77 -17.72
N LEU A 31 -5.40 25.87 -19.01
CA LEU A 31 -4.47 26.25 -20.10
C LEU A 31 -3.77 27.59 -19.86
N ASP A 32 -4.43 28.51 -19.17
CA ASP A 32 -3.98 29.87 -18.89
C ASP A 32 -3.60 30.08 -17.42
N PHE A 33 -3.32 29.01 -16.67
CA PHE A 33 -2.91 29.11 -15.26
C PHE A 33 -1.63 29.95 -15.12
N LYS A 34 -1.62 30.92 -14.19
CA LYS A 34 -0.49 31.85 -14.00
C LYS A 34 0.14 31.78 -12.61
N GLU A 35 -0.51 31.10 -11.67
CA GLU A 35 -0.19 31.14 -10.25
C GLU A 35 0.74 29.98 -9.84
N PHE A 36 1.67 29.58 -10.71
CA PHE A 36 2.58 28.44 -10.48
C PHE A 36 3.41 28.60 -9.22
N ASP A 37 3.96 29.79 -8.97
CA ASP A 37 4.77 30.07 -7.78
C ASP A 37 3.95 29.99 -6.49
N LEU A 38 2.69 30.42 -6.55
CA LEU A 38 1.79 30.34 -5.39
C LEU A 38 1.37 28.90 -5.13
N LEU A 39 1.01 28.16 -6.18
CA LEU A 39 0.68 26.74 -6.07
C LEU A 39 1.88 25.92 -5.57
N ARG A 40 3.10 26.28 -5.95
CA ARG A 40 4.34 25.67 -5.43
C ARG A 40 4.50 25.93 -3.94
N LYS A 41 4.22 27.14 -3.45
CA LYS A 41 4.25 27.46 -2.01
C LYS A 41 3.18 26.69 -1.23
N GLU A 42 2.00 26.45 -1.82
CA GLU A 42 1.00 25.57 -1.22
C GLU A 42 1.49 24.12 -1.19
N ALA A 43 2.03 23.60 -2.30
CA ALA A 43 2.57 22.24 -2.36
C ALA A 43 3.70 22.01 -1.34
N ASP A 44 4.57 23.00 -1.15
CA ASP A 44 5.61 23.02 -0.11
C ASP A 44 5.00 23.08 1.29
N PHE A 45 4.02 23.96 1.54
CA PHE A 45 3.34 24.03 2.84
C PHE A 45 2.71 22.68 3.24
N TYR A 46 2.10 21.97 2.30
CA TYR A 46 1.51 20.65 2.52
C TYR A 46 2.52 19.49 2.41
N GLN A 47 3.79 19.77 2.10
CA GLN A 47 4.88 18.80 1.97
C GLN A 47 4.56 17.67 0.97
N ILE A 48 3.96 18.04 -0.18
CA ILE A 48 3.59 17.09 -1.24
C ILE A 48 4.69 17.05 -2.29
N GLU A 49 5.76 16.32 -1.97
CA GLU A 49 6.97 16.22 -2.79
C GLU A 49 6.69 15.89 -4.29
N PRO A 50 5.80 14.94 -4.63
CA PRO A 50 5.51 14.65 -6.05
C PRO A 50 4.88 15.84 -6.80
N LEU A 51 4.09 16.66 -6.11
CA LEU A 51 3.46 17.85 -6.70
C LEU A 51 4.50 18.97 -6.88
N ILE A 52 5.40 19.15 -5.91
CA ILE A 52 6.53 20.09 -6.01
C ILE A 52 7.39 19.75 -7.22
N GLN A 53 7.68 18.46 -7.44
CA GLN A 53 8.43 17.98 -8.60
C GLN A 53 7.72 18.29 -9.93
N CYS A 54 6.41 18.03 -10.03
CA CYS A 54 5.60 18.39 -11.21
C CYS A 54 5.65 19.90 -11.53
N LEU A 55 5.62 20.74 -10.50
CA LEU A 55 5.62 22.20 -10.63
C LEU A 55 7.02 22.76 -10.95
N ASN A 56 8.08 22.00 -10.71
CA ASN A 56 9.48 22.38 -10.97
C ASN A 56 9.95 21.98 -12.37
N ASP A 57 9.47 20.86 -12.92
CA ASP A 57 9.82 20.38 -14.25
C ASP A 57 8.53 19.86 -14.92
N PRO A 58 7.95 20.55 -15.93
CA PRO A 58 6.76 20.06 -16.64
C PRO A 58 7.03 18.84 -17.53
N LYS A 59 8.20 18.20 -17.39
CA LYS A 59 8.43 16.87 -17.94
C LYS A 59 7.53 15.88 -17.18
N PRO A 60 6.95 14.88 -17.86
CA PRO A 60 6.22 13.84 -17.17
C PRO A 60 7.14 13.29 -16.06
N LEU A 61 6.59 13.16 -14.84
CA LEU A 61 7.31 12.74 -13.62
C LEU A 61 8.15 11.47 -13.81
N TYR A 62 7.90 10.76 -14.89
CA TYR A 62 8.51 9.51 -15.26
C TYR A 62 8.50 9.44 -16.81
N PRO A 63 9.56 8.88 -17.45
CA PRO A 63 9.55 8.63 -18.89
C PRO A 63 8.25 7.91 -19.32
N MET A 64 7.71 8.17 -20.51
CA MET A 64 6.49 7.47 -21.01
C MET A 64 6.62 5.94 -21.00
N ASP A 65 7.85 5.44 -20.91
CA ASP A 65 8.22 4.03 -20.88
C ASP A 65 8.34 3.50 -19.45
N THR A 66 7.88 4.24 -18.44
CA THR A 66 7.88 3.77 -17.05
C THR A 66 6.47 3.55 -16.54
N PHE A 67 6.31 2.50 -15.74
CA PHE A 67 5.07 2.16 -15.07
C PHE A 67 5.37 1.78 -13.63
N GLU A 68 4.31 1.74 -12.82
CA GLU A 68 4.46 1.41 -11.43
C GLU A 68 4.13 -0.06 -11.18
N GLU A 69 5.06 -0.75 -10.53
CA GLU A 69 4.82 -2.08 -10.01
C GLU A 69 4.36 -1.99 -8.56
N VAL A 70 3.32 -2.75 -8.25
CA VAL A 70 2.67 -2.75 -6.94
C VAL A 70 2.73 -4.14 -6.32
N VAL A 71 3.01 -4.18 -5.03
CA VAL A 71 2.95 -5.37 -4.19
C VAL A 71 2.06 -5.06 -3.00
N GLU A 72 1.03 -5.88 -2.81
CA GLU A 72 0.19 -5.82 -1.61
C GLU A 72 0.57 -6.97 -0.69
N LEU A 73 0.83 -6.66 0.58
CA LEU A 73 1.00 -7.62 1.65
C LEU A 73 -0.17 -7.44 2.63
N SER A 74 -0.96 -8.47 2.84
CA SER A 74 -2.03 -8.46 3.84
C SER A 74 -1.79 -9.49 4.95
N SER A 75 -2.20 -9.16 6.17
CA SER A 75 -2.25 -10.05 7.33
C SER A 75 -3.67 -10.08 7.86
N THR A 76 -4.39 -11.16 7.60
CA THR A 76 -5.78 -11.35 7.99
C THR A 76 -5.86 -12.26 9.19
N ARG A 77 -6.33 -11.72 10.32
CA ARG A 77 -6.57 -12.46 11.56
C ARG A 77 -8.06 -12.68 11.72
N LYS A 78 -8.49 -13.94 11.65
CA LYS A 78 -9.88 -14.33 11.93
C LYS A 78 -9.97 -14.91 13.34
N LEU A 79 -10.85 -14.33 14.15
CA LEU A 79 -11.17 -14.75 15.50
C LEU A 79 -12.59 -15.30 15.53
N SER A 80 -12.73 -16.61 15.77
CA SER A 80 -14.05 -17.22 15.95
C SER A 80 -14.30 -17.53 17.43
N LYS A 81 -15.40 -16.98 17.98
CA LYS A 81 -15.90 -17.28 19.33
C LYS A 81 -16.97 -18.38 19.24
N TYR A 82 -16.57 -19.64 19.12
CA TYR A 82 -17.46 -20.74 19.49
C TYR A 82 -17.48 -20.88 21.01
N SER A 83 -18.53 -21.49 21.55
CA SER A 83 -18.98 -21.52 22.96
C SER A 83 -18.02 -22.11 24.01
N ASN A 84 -16.71 -22.07 23.78
CA ASN A 84 -15.60 -22.54 24.61
C ASN A 84 -14.50 -21.43 24.64
N PRO A 85 -13.71 -21.21 25.71
CA PRO A 85 -12.90 -20.00 25.88
C PRO A 85 -11.67 -19.90 24.97
N VAL A 86 -11.48 -20.83 24.04
CA VAL A 86 -10.37 -20.83 23.08
C VAL A 86 -10.89 -20.35 21.74
N ALA A 87 -10.77 -19.04 21.49
CA ALA A 87 -11.06 -18.50 20.18
C ALA A 87 -10.08 -19.08 19.15
N VAL A 88 -10.58 -19.59 18.03
CA VAL A 88 -9.72 -20.07 16.94
C VAL A 88 -9.14 -18.85 16.25
N ILE A 89 -7.82 -18.68 16.33
CA ILE A 89 -7.06 -17.64 15.63
C ILE A 89 -6.41 -18.29 14.42
N ILE A 90 -6.89 -17.95 13.23
CA ILE A 90 -6.18 -18.24 11.98
C ILE A 90 -5.62 -16.92 11.49
N THR A 91 -4.31 -16.87 11.27
CA THR A 91 -3.67 -15.74 10.60
C THR A 91 -3.25 -16.16 9.20
N GLN A 92 -3.67 -15.40 8.20
CA GLN A 92 -3.25 -15.59 6.83
C GLN A 92 -2.42 -14.38 6.40
N LEU A 93 -1.17 -14.63 5.97
CA LEU A 93 -0.32 -13.63 5.33
C LEU A 93 -0.37 -13.84 3.82
N THR A 94 -0.74 -12.82 3.07
CA THR A 94 -0.96 -12.94 1.63
C THR A 94 -0.20 -11.86 0.88
N ILE A 95 0.67 -12.28 -0.05
CA ILE A 95 1.33 -11.38 -1.00
C ILE A 95 0.55 -11.44 -2.31
N THR A 96 0.19 -10.28 -2.84
CA THR A 96 -0.49 -10.13 -4.13
C THR A 96 0.30 -9.17 -5.01
N THR A 97 0.76 -9.64 -6.17
CA THR A 97 1.50 -8.80 -7.13
C THR A 97 1.47 -9.41 -8.53
N LYS A 98 1.57 -8.56 -9.55
CA LYS A 98 1.77 -8.98 -10.95
C LYS A 98 3.25 -9.22 -11.30
N VAL A 99 4.17 -8.95 -10.38
CA VAL A 99 5.60 -9.15 -10.59
C VAL A 99 5.95 -10.62 -10.36
N HIS A 100 5.88 -11.43 -11.43
CA HIS A 100 6.08 -12.89 -11.36
C HIS A 100 7.44 -13.28 -10.77
N SER A 101 8.51 -12.59 -11.15
CA SER A 101 9.86 -12.84 -10.60
C SER A 101 9.95 -12.62 -9.09
N LEU A 102 9.13 -11.72 -8.53
CA LEU A 102 9.06 -11.52 -7.08
C LEU A 102 8.40 -12.73 -6.40
N LEU A 103 7.30 -13.24 -6.96
CA LEU A 103 6.58 -14.39 -6.42
C LEU A 103 7.44 -15.66 -6.47
N GLU A 104 8.11 -15.91 -7.59
CA GLU A 104 9.07 -17.02 -7.72
C GLU A 104 10.22 -16.88 -6.72
N GLY A 105 10.76 -15.66 -6.58
CA GLY A 105 11.79 -15.37 -5.59
C GLY A 105 11.33 -15.63 -4.15
N ILE A 106 10.08 -15.31 -3.81
CA ILE A 106 9.51 -15.61 -2.49
C ILE A 106 9.42 -17.13 -2.29
N SER A 107 8.85 -17.87 -3.24
CA SER A 107 8.73 -19.33 -3.13
C SER A 107 10.09 -20.03 -2.97
N ASN A 108 11.12 -19.53 -3.65
CA ASN A 108 12.46 -20.09 -3.59
C ASN A 108 13.26 -19.66 -2.35
N TYR A 109 13.06 -18.44 -1.84
CA TYR A 109 13.80 -17.91 -0.69
C TYR A 109 13.19 -18.36 0.65
N PHE A 110 11.87 -18.48 0.73
CA PHE A 110 11.13 -18.73 1.98
C PHE A 110 10.80 -20.22 2.20
N THR A 111 11.66 -21.14 1.74
CA THR A 111 11.44 -22.59 1.78
C THR A 111 11.19 -23.17 3.19
N LYS A 112 11.73 -22.53 4.24
CA LYS A 112 11.43 -22.85 5.65
C LYS A 112 9.92 -22.84 5.96
N TRP A 113 9.16 -22.04 5.22
CA TRP A 113 7.74 -21.81 5.43
C TRP A 113 6.84 -22.61 4.48
N ASN A 114 7.42 -23.53 3.69
CA ASN A 114 6.68 -24.33 2.70
C ASN A 114 5.46 -25.06 3.27
N LYS A 115 5.52 -25.52 4.54
CA LYS A 115 4.37 -26.18 5.20
C LYS A 115 3.17 -25.24 5.45
N HIS A 116 3.41 -23.94 5.50
CA HIS A 116 2.40 -22.90 5.67
C HIS A 116 1.97 -22.28 4.33
N MET A 117 2.82 -22.40 3.31
CA MET A 117 2.63 -21.79 2.00
C MET A 117 1.54 -22.52 1.22
N MET A 118 0.64 -21.74 0.63
CA MET A 118 -0.43 -22.17 -0.23
C MET A 118 -0.39 -21.30 -1.48
N ASP A 119 -0.33 -21.95 -2.63
CA ASP A 119 -0.50 -21.26 -3.91
C ASP A 119 -1.99 -20.95 -4.11
N THR A 120 -2.31 -19.69 -4.31
CA THR A 120 -3.67 -19.21 -4.46
C THR A 120 -3.74 -18.29 -5.66
N ARG A 121 -3.87 -18.86 -6.86
CA ARG A 121 -4.03 -18.16 -8.15
C ARG A 121 -2.73 -17.51 -8.67
N ASP A 122 -2.67 -17.34 -9.98
CA ASP A 122 -1.67 -16.51 -10.64
C ASP A 122 -1.71 -15.11 -10.02
N CYS A 123 -0.58 -14.62 -9.51
CA CYS A 123 -0.40 -13.32 -8.82
C CYS A 123 -0.54 -13.32 -7.29
N GLN A 124 -0.75 -14.46 -6.61
CA GLN A 124 -0.86 -14.45 -5.16
C GLN A 124 -0.24 -15.67 -4.48
N VAL A 125 0.52 -15.40 -3.41
CA VAL A 125 1.08 -16.43 -2.52
C VAL A 125 0.57 -16.16 -1.10
N SER A 126 0.01 -17.19 -0.47
CA SER A 126 -0.58 -17.08 0.86
C SER A 126 0.10 -18.02 1.84
N PHE A 127 0.24 -17.61 3.10
CA PHE A 127 0.76 -18.41 4.20
C PHE A 127 -0.27 -18.47 5.31
N THR A 128 -0.61 -19.67 5.79
CA THR A 128 -1.62 -19.84 6.83
C THR A 128 -1.00 -20.36 8.13
N PHE A 129 -1.31 -19.67 9.22
CA PHE A 129 -0.78 -19.92 10.56
C PHE A 129 -1.92 -20.25 11.52
N GLY A 130 -1.73 -21.31 12.30
CA GLY A 130 -2.65 -21.69 13.36
C GLY A 130 -2.44 -20.86 14.64
N PRO A 131 -3.26 -21.12 15.68
CA PRO A 131 -3.21 -20.36 16.94
C PRO A 131 -1.85 -20.41 17.65
N CYS A 132 -1.08 -21.49 17.47
CA CYS A 132 0.21 -21.70 18.12
C CYS A 132 1.40 -21.09 17.34
N ASP A 133 1.17 -20.58 16.13
CA ASP A 133 2.23 -20.13 15.23
C ASP A 133 2.40 -18.60 15.21
N TYR A 134 1.94 -17.88 16.25
CA TYR A 134 1.99 -16.41 16.28
C TYR A 134 3.41 -15.84 16.06
N HIS A 135 4.42 -16.36 16.75
CA HIS A 135 5.81 -15.91 16.58
C HIS A 135 6.34 -16.19 15.17
N GLN A 136 5.89 -17.29 14.59
CA GLN A 136 6.25 -17.71 13.25
C GLN A 136 5.65 -16.75 12.19
N GLU A 137 4.38 -16.37 12.35
CA GLU A 137 3.71 -15.38 11.52
C GLU A 137 4.41 -14.01 11.57
N VAL A 138 4.66 -13.49 12.78
CA VAL A 138 5.31 -12.19 12.95
C VAL A 138 6.71 -12.20 12.32
N SER A 139 7.45 -13.29 12.51
CA SER A 139 8.76 -13.48 11.90
C SER A 139 8.67 -13.45 10.37
N LEU A 140 7.78 -14.24 9.78
CA LEU A 140 7.61 -14.26 8.31
C LEU A 140 7.25 -12.87 7.77
N ARG A 141 6.32 -12.16 8.43
CA ARG A 141 5.90 -10.82 8.01
C ARG A 141 7.07 -9.84 7.92
N VAL A 142 7.94 -9.82 8.93
CA VAL A 142 9.13 -8.94 8.94
C VAL A 142 10.09 -9.31 7.80
N HIS A 143 10.38 -10.60 7.62
CA HIS A 143 11.27 -11.04 6.55
C HIS A 143 10.70 -10.78 5.15
N LEU A 144 9.38 -10.92 4.95
CA LEU A 144 8.71 -10.57 3.69
C LEU A 144 8.83 -9.07 3.40
N MET A 145 8.58 -8.21 4.39
CA MET A 145 8.74 -6.76 4.25
C MET A 145 10.18 -6.39 3.89
N GLU A 146 11.16 -6.99 4.56
CA GLU A 146 12.57 -6.77 4.26
C GLU A 146 12.94 -7.25 2.85
N TYR A 147 12.47 -8.44 2.45
CA TYR A 147 12.71 -8.99 1.12
C TYR A 147 12.12 -8.10 0.03
N ILE A 148 10.85 -7.69 0.16
CA ILE A 148 10.18 -6.78 -0.78
C ILE A 148 10.96 -5.46 -0.90
N THR A 149 11.41 -4.91 0.23
CA THR A 149 12.20 -3.67 0.26
C THR A 149 13.56 -3.84 -0.42
N LYS A 150 14.25 -4.98 -0.23
CA LYS A 150 15.51 -5.31 -0.92
C LYS A 150 15.35 -5.43 -2.44
N GLN A 151 14.14 -5.74 -2.93
CA GLN A 151 13.81 -5.74 -4.35
C GLN A 151 13.52 -4.33 -4.90
N GLY A 152 13.76 -3.27 -4.11
CA GLY A 152 13.61 -1.88 -4.53
C GLY A 152 12.19 -1.33 -4.39
N PHE A 153 11.28 -2.08 -3.76
CA PHE A 153 9.95 -1.55 -3.44
C PHE A 153 9.98 -0.69 -2.18
N THR A 154 9.22 0.39 -2.21
CA THR A 154 9.08 1.31 -1.07
C THR A 154 7.65 1.26 -0.55
N ILE A 155 7.48 1.36 0.77
CA ILE A 155 6.15 1.37 1.37
C ILE A 155 5.43 2.67 0.98
N ARG A 156 4.22 2.54 0.44
CA ARG A 156 3.38 3.68 0.04
C ARG A 156 2.20 3.88 0.97
N ASN A 157 1.55 2.79 1.39
CA ASN A 157 0.34 2.88 2.20
C ASN A 157 0.27 1.76 3.24
N THR A 158 -0.35 2.07 4.37
CA THR A 158 -0.69 1.13 5.42
C THR A 158 -2.14 1.34 5.84
N ARG A 159 -2.95 0.29 5.84
CA ARG A 159 -4.35 0.35 6.27
C ARG A 159 -4.67 -0.78 7.25
N VAL A 160 -5.57 -0.51 8.18
CA VAL A 160 -6.13 -1.52 9.09
C VAL A 160 -7.64 -1.51 8.92
N HIS A 161 -8.21 -2.68 8.71
CA HIS A 161 -9.63 -2.87 8.52
C HIS A 161 -10.18 -3.84 9.57
N HIS A 162 -11.21 -3.40 10.29
CA HIS A 162 -11.92 -4.21 11.28
C HIS A 162 -13.26 -4.64 10.69
N MET A 163 -13.43 -5.95 10.47
CA MET A 163 -14.64 -6.54 9.94
C MET A 163 -15.30 -7.40 11.02
N SER A 164 -16.59 -7.22 11.21
CA SER A 164 -17.41 -8.14 12.01
C SER A 164 -18.52 -8.66 11.12
N GLU A 165 -18.28 -9.78 10.43
CA GLU A 165 -19.29 -10.41 9.59
C GLU A 165 -20.43 -11.00 10.43
N ARG A 166 -20.16 -11.38 11.69
CA ARG A 166 -21.13 -11.89 12.67
C ARG A 166 -20.78 -11.46 14.09
N ALA A 167 -21.75 -11.50 15.00
CA ALA A 167 -21.55 -11.10 16.41
C ALA A 167 -20.47 -11.93 17.16
N ASN A 168 -20.17 -13.13 16.67
CA ASN A 168 -19.21 -14.07 17.22
C ASN A 168 -17.92 -14.22 16.38
N GLU A 169 -17.76 -13.44 15.31
CA GLU A 169 -16.62 -13.49 14.41
C GLU A 169 -16.02 -12.09 14.24
N ASN A 170 -14.76 -11.93 14.66
CA ASN A 170 -14.01 -10.70 14.46
C ASN A 170 -12.86 -10.97 13.50
N THR A 171 -12.80 -10.22 12.41
CA THR A 171 -11.70 -10.27 11.46
C THR A 171 -10.97 -8.94 11.48
N VAL A 172 -9.65 -8.98 11.64
CA VAL A 172 -8.78 -7.81 11.53
C VAL A 172 -7.82 -8.03 10.39
N GLU A 173 -7.81 -7.13 9.42
CA GLU A 173 -6.90 -7.17 8.30
C GLU A 173 -5.96 -5.97 8.34
N HIS A 174 -4.66 -6.24 8.37
CA HIS A 174 -3.63 -5.23 8.12
C HIS A 174 -3.19 -5.36 6.67
N ASN A 175 -3.12 -4.25 5.94
CA ASN A 175 -2.58 -4.26 4.59
C ASN A 175 -1.46 -3.23 4.46
N TRP A 176 -0.44 -3.60 3.70
CA TRP A 176 0.69 -2.77 3.30
C TRP A 176 0.82 -2.80 1.79
N THR A 177 0.90 -1.63 1.17
CA THR A 177 1.12 -1.48 -0.27
C THR A 177 2.53 -0.97 -0.49
N PHE A 178 3.28 -1.67 -1.33
CA PHE A 178 4.63 -1.29 -1.75
C PHE A 178 4.68 -1.03 -3.24
N CYS A 179 5.53 -0.08 -3.62
CA CYS A 179 5.55 0.50 -4.95
C CYS A 179 7.00 0.68 -5.41
N ARG A 180 7.27 0.40 -6.69
CA ARG A 180 8.51 0.81 -7.36
C ARG A 180 8.24 1.23 -8.79
N LEU A 181 9.10 2.09 -9.31
CA LEU A 181 9.07 2.47 -10.71
C LEU A 181 9.82 1.42 -11.55
N ALA A 182 9.16 0.87 -12.56
CA ALA A 182 9.74 -0.05 -13.54
C ALA A 182 9.75 0.60 -14.92
N ARG A 183 10.65 0.15 -15.80
CA ARG A 183 10.70 0.53 -17.21
C ARG A 183 10.09 -0.60 -18.04
N LYS A 184 9.31 -0.27 -19.06
CA LYS A 184 8.98 -1.19 -20.14
C LYS A 184 10.30 -1.63 -20.76
N THR A 185 10.59 -2.92 -20.68
CA THR A 185 11.60 -3.52 -21.54
C THR A 185 11.01 -3.52 -22.95
N ASP A 186 11.76 -3.01 -23.93
CA ASP A 186 11.45 -3.24 -25.34
C ASP A 186 11.57 -4.75 -25.58
N ASP A 187 10.44 -5.43 -25.75
CA ASP A 187 10.38 -6.80 -26.28
C ASP A 187 10.49 -6.78 -27.81
#